data_AF-A0A970MCF5-F1
#
_entry.id   AF-A0A970MCF5-F1
#
_cell.length_a   1.000
_cell.length_b   1.000
_cell.length_c   1.000
_cell.angle_alpha   90.00
_cell.angle_beta   90.00
_cell.angle_gamma   90.00
#
_symmetry.space_group_name_H-M   'P 1'
#
loop_
_entity.id
_entity.type
_entity.pdbx_description
1 polymer ?
#
loop_
_entity_poly.entity_id
_entity_poly.type
_entity_poly.pdbx_seq_one_letter_code
_entity_poly.pdbx_strand_id
1 'polypeptide(L)'
;MIRETPVYRVLCAIHIVFFTSLLCFGTVCLSGTILMVPAIGASFLIGKDALYKELDVTNSIIATYFKYLKASIKLLRYSLLNILIVLNVAGMIITASTGNFIYSCICLAIVGFLLSFMLYIAGYHTFVSNQINITEVFLSMFIKLHLLLPVFIVMVLCVLFFSGTLLTVIFLSGTLFLFVLEVLIFIQMVHFKAKSGKLDKDDKFAYLVGS
;
A
#
# COMPACT_ATOMS: atom_id res chain seq x y z
N MET A 1 -19.77 21.09 19.74
CA MET A 1 -18.31 20.95 19.91
C MET A 1 -18.06 19.74 20.81
N ILE A 2 -17.98 18.54 20.24
CA ILE A 2 -17.84 17.30 21.01
C ILE A 2 -16.39 17.22 21.50
N ARG A 3 -16.20 17.14 22.83
CA ARG A 3 -14.88 16.93 23.44
C ARG A 3 -14.28 15.66 22.86
N GLU A 4 -13.20 15.79 22.09
CA GLU A 4 -12.39 14.67 21.61
C GLU A 4 -11.76 13.94 22.79
N THR A 5 -12.48 12.99 23.38
CA THR A 5 -11.89 12.07 24.35
C THR A 5 -10.90 11.15 23.63
N PRO A 6 -9.85 10.68 24.31
CA PRO A 6 -8.88 9.74 23.72
C PRO A 6 -9.58 8.49 23.17
N VAL A 7 -10.66 8.04 23.83
CA VAL A 7 -11.51 6.93 23.37
C VAL A 7 -12.19 7.24 22.03
N TYR A 8 -12.72 8.44 21.85
CA TYR A 8 -13.34 8.86 20.59
C TYR A 8 -12.32 8.84 19.44
N ARG A 9 -11.09 9.32 19.68
CA ARG A 9 -10.03 9.27 18.67
C ARG A 9 -9.63 7.85 18.26
N VAL A 10 -9.55 6.94 19.23
CA VAL A 10 -9.26 5.52 18.94
C VAL A 10 -10.39 4.88 18.14
N LEU A 11 -11.65 5.12 18.52
CA LEU A 11 -12.81 4.61 17.77
C LEU A 11 -12.87 5.18 16.34
N CYS A 12 -12.61 6.48 16.16
CA CYS A 12 -12.52 7.08 14.83
C CYS A 12 -11.40 6.46 13.99
N ALA A 13 -10.21 6.24 14.57
CA ALA A 13 -9.10 5.60 13.87
C ALA A 13 -9.44 4.17 13.45
N ILE A 14 -10.03 3.37 14.35
CA ILE A 14 -10.50 2.01 14.03
C ILE A 14 -11.54 2.06 12.91
N HIS A 15 -12.49 3.00 12.97
CA HIS A 15 -13.51 3.16 11.94
C HIS A 15 -12.90 3.53 10.57
N ILE A 16 -11.92 4.44 10.53
CA ILE A 16 -11.25 4.82 9.28
C ILE A 16 -10.49 3.63 8.69
N VAL A 17 -9.70 2.94 9.53
CA VAL A 17 -8.93 1.77 9.12
C VAL A 17 -9.87 0.66 8.62
N PHE A 18 -10.94 0.36 9.37
CA PHE A 18 -11.88 -0.70 9.02
C PHE A 18 -12.56 -0.46 7.66
N PHE A 19 -13.17 0.70 7.47
CA PHE A 19 -13.91 0.98 6.23
C PHE A 19 -12.99 1.16 5.02
N THR A 20 -11.83 1.81 5.20
CA THR A 20 -10.90 2.05 4.09
C THR A 20 -10.39 0.73 3.53
N SER A 21 -9.93 -0.19 4.37
CA SER A 21 -9.41 -1.45 3.84
C SER A 21 -10.51 -2.43 3.47
N LEU A 22 -11.70 -2.40 4.07
CA LEU A 22 -12.86 -3.14 3.54
C LEU A 22 -13.15 -2.72 2.09
N LEU A 23 -13.18 -1.41 1.82
CA LEU A 23 -13.38 -0.88 0.47
C LEU A 23 -12.20 -1.24 -0.46
N CYS A 24 -10.97 -1.19 0.04
CA CYS A 24 -9.78 -1.62 -0.71
C CYS A 24 -9.87 -3.08 -1.11
N PHE A 25 -10.03 -4.00 -0.16
CA PHE A 25 -10.13 -5.44 -0.42
C PHE A 25 -11.33 -5.77 -1.29
N GLY A 26 -12.49 -5.15 -1.03
CA GLY A 26 -13.68 -5.30 -1.87
C GLY A 26 -13.39 -4.90 -3.31
N THR A 27 -12.74 -3.76 -3.53
CA THR A 27 -12.36 -3.29 -4.87
C THR A 27 -11.37 -4.22 -5.55
N VAL A 28 -10.35 -4.71 -4.84
CA VAL A 28 -9.36 -5.66 -5.39
C VAL A 28 -10.02 -6.98 -5.77
N CYS A 29 -10.87 -7.54 -4.91
CA CYS A 29 -11.55 -8.81 -5.15
C CYS A 29 -12.56 -8.72 -6.31
N LEU A 30 -13.43 -7.71 -6.29
CA LEU A 30 -14.46 -7.52 -7.32
C LEU A 30 -13.86 -7.18 -8.69
N SER A 31 -12.69 -6.56 -8.74
CA SER A 31 -12.00 -6.21 -9.99
C SER A 31 -11.03 -7.28 -10.49
N GLY A 32 -10.93 -8.44 -9.83
CA GLY A 32 -9.98 -9.48 -10.22
C GLY A 32 -8.54 -8.98 -10.24
N THR A 33 -8.15 -8.16 -9.26
CA THR A 33 -6.82 -7.51 -9.09
C THR A 33 -6.47 -6.38 -10.06
N ILE A 34 -7.29 -6.09 -11.08
CA ILE A 34 -7.00 -5.01 -12.03
C ILE A 34 -6.92 -3.64 -11.34
N LEU A 35 -7.83 -3.39 -10.39
CA LEU A 35 -7.85 -2.13 -9.64
C LEU A 35 -7.03 -2.17 -8.35
N MET A 36 -6.14 -3.17 -8.18
CA MET A 36 -5.38 -3.35 -6.93
C MET A 36 -4.56 -2.10 -6.57
N VAL A 37 -3.74 -1.61 -7.49
CA VAL A 37 -2.86 -0.46 -7.22
C VAL A 37 -3.66 0.85 -7.06
N PRO A 38 -4.68 1.16 -7.88
CA PRO A 38 -5.59 2.27 -7.59
C PRO A 38 -6.27 2.18 -6.22
N ALA A 39 -6.69 0.99 -5.79
CA ALA A 39 -7.35 0.77 -4.50
C ALA A 39 -6.38 0.98 -3.33
N ILE A 40 -5.14 0.51 -3.45
CA ILE A 40 -4.07 0.75 -2.47
C ILE A 40 -3.75 2.25 -2.42
N GLY A 41 -3.59 2.91 -3.58
CA GLY A 41 -3.32 4.35 -3.65
C GLY A 41 -4.45 5.19 -3.05
N ALA A 42 -5.71 4.81 -3.25
CA ALA A 42 -6.84 5.46 -2.58
C ALA A 42 -6.79 5.30 -1.06
N SER A 43 -6.40 4.12 -0.58
CA SER A 43 -6.24 3.84 0.86
C SER A 43 -5.11 4.67 1.45
N PHE A 44 -3.97 4.75 0.76
CA PHE A 44 -2.83 5.54 1.22
C PHE A 44 -3.13 7.05 1.23
N LEU A 45 -3.96 7.55 0.30
CA LEU A 45 -4.40 8.94 0.34
C LEU A 45 -5.26 9.23 1.58
N ILE A 46 -6.16 8.32 1.97
CA ILE A 46 -6.92 8.45 3.21
C ILE A 46 -6.00 8.37 4.43
N GLY A 47 -5.04 7.44 4.45
CA GLY A 47 -4.09 7.31 5.55
C GLY A 47 -3.16 8.52 5.67
N LYS A 48 -2.72 9.09 4.55
CA LYS A 48 -2.02 10.39 4.50
C LYS A 48 -2.84 11.49 5.16
N ASP A 49 -4.09 11.68 4.75
CA ASP A 49 -4.96 12.72 5.32
C ASP A 49 -5.16 12.50 6.83
N ALA A 50 -5.25 11.24 7.28
CA ALA A 50 -5.32 10.90 8.69
C ALA A 50 -4.02 11.27 9.45
N LEU A 51 -2.84 10.99 8.89
CA LEU A 51 -1.53 11.34 9.46
C LEU A 51 -1.33 12.86 9.57
N TYR A 52 -1.68 13.60 8.52
CA TYR A 52 -1.58 15.05 8.48
C TYR A 52 -2.70 15.76 9.25
N LYS A 53 -3.71 15.04 9.76
CA LYS A 53 -4.92 15.56 10.44
C LYS A 53 -5.79 16.43 9.53
N GLU A 54 -5.80 16.14 8.24
CA GLU A 54 -6.62 16.80 7.23
C GLU A 54 -7.94 16.05 6.97
N LEU A 55 -8.07 14.84 7.53
CA LEU A 55 -9.28 14.04 7.38
C LEU A 55 -10.43 14.59 8.23
N ASP A 56 -11.48 15.06 7.55
CA ASP A 56 -12.75 15.38 8.19
C ASP A 56 -13.57 14.09 8.40
N VAL A 57 -13.54 13.56 9.63
CA VAL A 57 -14.23 12.33 10.05
C VAL A 57 -15.75 12.42 9.91
N THR A 58 -16.29 13.64 9.79
CA THR A 58 -17.72 13.89 9.60
C THR A 58 -18.17 13.62 8.16
N ASN A 59 -17.24 13.62 7.20
CA ASN A 59 -17.53 13.27 5.81
C ASN A 59 -17.54 11.75 5.61
N SER A 60 -18.38 11.29 4.69
CA SER A 60 -18.50 9.86 4.38
C SER A 60 -17.18 9.29 3.85
N ILE A 61 -16.56 8.39 4.62
CA ILE A 61 -15.33 7.67 4.27
C ILE A 61 -15.48 6.95 2.93
N ILE A 62 -16.66 6.40 2.66
CA ILE A 62 -16.99 5.72 1.40
C ILE A 62 -16.89 6.69 0.22
N ALA A 63 -17.48 7.89 0.34
CA ALA A 63 -17.42 8.90 -0.71
C ALA A 63 -15.98 9.38 -0.96
N THR A 64 -15.22 9.61 0.11
CA THR A 64 -13.79 9.97 0.05
C THR A 64 -12.98 8.88 -0.64
N TYR A 65 -13.22 7.61 -0.30
CA TYR A 65 -12.56 6.47 -0.95
C TYR A 65 -12.80 6.45 -2.45
N PHE A 66 -14.04 6.56 -2.92
CA PHE A 66 -14.32 6.55 -4.37
C PHE A 66 -13.77 7.78 -5.09
N LYS A 67 -13.75 8.94 -4.44
CA LYS A 67 -13.08 10.14 -4.96
C LYS A 67 -11.58 9.89 -5.18
N TYR A 68 -10.91 9.28 -4.20
CA TYR A 68 -9.49 8.94 -4.30
C TYR A 68 -9.21 7.77 -5.22
N LEU A 69 -10.09 6.78 -5.29
CA LEU A 69 -10.02 5.70 -6.28
C LEU A 69 -10.04 6.29 -7.70
N LYS A 70 -10.97 7.20 -7.99
CA LYS A 70 -11.04 7.90 -9.28
C LYS A 70 -9.76 8.70 -9.57
N ALA A 71 -9.19 9.35 -8.56
CA ALA A 71 -7.92 10.05 -8.70
C ALA A 71 -6.75 9.09 -8.97
N SER A 72 -6.77 7.89 -8.38
CA SER A 72 -5.73 6.86 -8.49
C SER A 72 -5.89 5.97 -9.73
N ILE A 73 -7.05 5.97 -10.43
CA ILE A 73 -7.22 5.26 -11.71
C ILE A 73 -6.18 5.70 -12.76
N LYS A 74 -5.67 6.92 -12.65
CA LYS A 74 -4.57 7.43 -13.49
C LYS A 74 -3.35 6.50 -13.47
N LEU A 75 -3.13 5.78 -12.36
CA LEU A 75 -2.06 4.79 -12.20
C LEU A 75 -2.13 3.68 -13.25
N LEU A 76 -3.34 3.30 -13.71
CA LEU A 76 -3.53 2.27 -14.73
C LEU A 76 -3.07 2.71 -16.13
N ARG A 77 -2.91 4.01 -16.35
CA ARG A 77 -2.36 4.53 -17.62
C ARG A 77 -0.87 4.22 -17.77
N TYR A 78 -0.19 3.87 -16.68
CA TYR A 78 1.20 3.43 -16.73
C TYR A 78 1.27 1.99 -17.23
N SER A 79 1.71 1.80 -18.47
CA SER A 79 1.84 0.49 -19.11
C SER A 79 2.67 -0.50 -18.29
N LEU A 80 3.71 -0.02 -17.61
CA LEU A 80 4.54 -0.86 -16.73
C LEU A 80 3.74 -1.47 -15.58
N LEU A 81 2.77 -0.76 -15.03
CA LEU A 81 1.92 -1.27 -13.95
C LEU A 81 1.11 -2.48 -14.41
N ASN A 82 0.58 -2.41 -15.63
CA ASN A 82 -0.17 -3.51 -16.23
C ASN A 82 0.75 -4.72 -16.49
N ILE A 83 1.98 -4.49 -16.93
CA ILE A 83 3.00 -5.55 -17.08
C ILE A 83 3.30 -6.21 -15.72
N LEU A 84 3.45 -5.42 -14.65
CA LEU A 84 3.68 -5.96 -13.30
C LEU A 84 2.52 -6.82 -12.82
N ILE A 85 1.27 -6.40 -13.04
CA ILE A 85 0.08 -7.17 -12.67
C ILE A 85 0.06 -8.50 -13.45
N VAL A 86 0.27 -8.47 -14.77
CA VAL A 86 0.31 -9.67 -15.61
C VAL A 86 1.43 -10.62 -15.16
N LEU A 87 2.62 -10.09 -14.87
CA LEU A 87 3.75 -10.90 -14.42
C LEU A 87 3.49 -11.56 -13.06
N ASN A 88 2.77 -10.89 -12.15
CA ASN A 88 2.36 -11.49 -10.88
C ASN A 88 1.36 -12.63 -11.07
N VAL A 89 0.34 -12.42 -11.91
CA VAL A 89 -0.65 -13.47 -12.21
C VAL A 89 0.04 -14.67 -12.86
N ALA A 90 0.90 -14.44 -13.84
CA ALA A 90 1.68 -15.50 -14.50
C ALA A 90 2.59 -16.24 -13.49
N GLY A 91 3.30 -15.50 -12.63
CA GLY A 91 4.17 -16.07 -11.61
C GLY A 91 3.42 -16.95 -10.61
N MET A 92 2.21 -16.56 -10.20
CA MET A 92 1.36 -17.39 -9.32
C MET A 92 0.88 -18.68 -10.03
N ILE A 93 0.47 -18.60 -11.30
CA ILE A 93 0.04 -19.77 -12.08
C ILE A 93 1.21 -20.75 -12.26
N ILE A 94 2.39 -20.24 -12.62
CA ILE A 94 3.60 -21.07 -12.77
C ILE A 94 3.89 -21.77 -11.45
N THR A 95 3.96 -21.04 -10.34
CA THR A 95 4.19 -21.59 -8.99
C THR A 95 3.23 -22.74 -8.67
N ALA A 96 1.94 -22.58 -8.94
CA ALA A 96 0.92 -23.59 -8.67
C ALA A 96 1.05 -24.85 -9.55
N SER A 97 1.69 -24.74 -10.72
CA SER A 97 1.77 -25.80 -11.74
C SER A 97 3.12 -26.53 -11.81
N THR A 98 4.21 -25.92 -11.33
CA THR A 98 5.57 -26.42 -11.61
C THR A 98 5.92 -27.77 -10.96
N GLY A 99 5.24 -28.20 -9.90
CA GLY A 99 5.54 -29.43 -9.13
C GLY A 99 6.92 -29.48 -8.47
N ASN A 100 7.86 -28.65 -8.91
CA ASN A 100 9.22 -28.50 -8.41
C ASN A 100 9.27 -27.42 -7.32
N PHE A 101 9.66 -27.84 -6.12
CA PHE A 101 9.72 -26.99 -4.93
C PHE A 101 10.65 -25.78 -5.11
N ILE A 102 11.84 -25.96 -5.68
CA ILE A 102 12.84 -24.89 -5.82
C ILE A 102 12.33 -23.80 -6.76
N TYR A 103 11.80 -24.19 -7.92
CA TYR A 103 11.22 -23.24 -8.87
C TYR A 103 10.02 -22.50 -8.28
N SER A 104 9.17 -23.20 -7.52
CA SER A 104 8.03 -22.59 -6.83
C SER A 104 8.49 -21.53 -5.82
N CYS A 105 9.52 -21.82 -5.02
CA CYS A 105 10.10 -20.86 -4.07
C CYS A 105 10.70 -19.62 -4.77
N ILE A 106 11.39 -19.79 -5.90
CA ILE A 106 11.94 -18.68 -6.68
C ILE A 106 10.81 -17.81 -7.25
N CYS A 107 9.79 -18.43 -7.86
CA CYS A 107 8.63 -17.70 -8.38
C CYS A 107 7.89 -16.94 -7.27
N LEU A 108 7.72 -17.52 -6.09
CA LEU A 108 7.14 -16.85 -4.93
C LEU A 108 7.93 -15.62 -4.49
N ALA A 109 9.26 -15.73 -4.45
CA ALA A 109 10.12 -14.59 -4.10
C ALA A 109 10.00 -13.47 -5.14
N ILE A 110 9.93 -13.80 -6.43
CA ILE A 110 9.73 -12.82 -7.51
C ILE A 110 8.35 -12.16 -7.38
N VAL A 111 7.28 -12.93 -7.21
CA VAL A 111 5.91 -12.39 -7.03
C VAL A 111 5.85 -11.50 -5.77
N GLY A 112 6.41 -11.94 -4.64
CA GLY A 112 6.47 -11.12 -3.42
C GLY A 112 7.23 -9.80 -3.62
N PHE A 113 8.28 -9.81 -4.44
CA PHE A 113 9.04 -8.60 -4.78
C PHE A 113 8.22 -7.66 -5.66
N LEU A 114 7.53 -8.20 -6.67
CA LEU A 114 6.69 -7.40 -7.57
C LEU A 114 5.47 -6.81 -6.84
N LEU A 115 4.88 -7.54 -5.89
CA LEU A 115 3.82 -7.03 -5.01
C LEU A 115 4.33 -5.91 -4.10
N SER A 116 5.52 -6.10 -3.49
CA SER A 116 6.20 -5.03 -2.76
C SER A 116 6.40 -3.81 -3.66
N PHE A 117 6.88 -4.00 -4.89
CA PHE A 117 7.10 -2.91 -5.82
C PHE A 117 5.81 -2.13 -6.13
N MET A 118 4.68 -2.82 -6.31
CA MET A 118 3.37 -2.17 -6.48
C MET A 118 2.94 -1.34 -5.27
N LEU A 119 3.21 -1.79 -4.05
CA LEU A 119 2.98 -0.99 -2.84
C LEU A 119 3.84 0.28 -2.82
N TYR A 120 5.12 0.18 -3.21
CA TYR A 120 6.01 1.34 -3.31
C TYR A 120 5.61 2.31 -4.44
N ILE A 121 5.06 1.82 -5.56
CA ILE A 121 4.48 2.67 -6.60
C ILE A 121 3.32 3.50 -6.02
N ALA A 122 2.40 2.84 -5.30
CA ALA A 122 1.28 3.53 -4.65
C ALA A 122 1.75 4.52 -3.58
N GLY A 123 2.77 4.15 -2.78
CA GLY A 123 3.40 5.01 -1.79
C GLY A 123 4.05 6.24 -2.41
N TYR A 124 4.86 6.06 -3.45
CA TYR A 124 5.51 7.16 -4.15
C TYR A 124 4.49 8.13 -4.75
N HIS A 125 3.45 7.60 -5.41
CA HIS A 125 2.36 8.41 -5.97
C HIS A 125 1.68 9.27 -4.90
N THR A 126 1.52 8.72 -3.70
CA THR A 126 0.76 9.35 -2.61
C THR A 126 1.60 10.37 -1.82
N PHE A 127 2.84 10.02 -1.51
CA PHE A 127 3.66 10.77 -0.55
C PHE A 127 4.73 11.65 -1.22
N VAL A 128 5.18 11.31 -2.42
CA VAL A 128 6.28 12.00 -3.11
C VAL A 128 5.80 12.86 -4.28
N SER A 129 5.13 12.25 -5.26
CA SER A 129 4.73 12.93 -6.49
C SER A 129 3.58 12.23 -7.19
N ASN A 130 2.60 12.99 -7.69
CA ASN A 130 1.49 12.47 -8.50
C ASN A 130 1.95 11.91 -9.87
N GLN A 131 3.19 12.17 -10.29
CA GLN A 131 3.78 11.60 -11.50
C GLN A 131 4.80 10.54 -11.12
N ILE A 132 4.59 9.30 -11.57
CA ILE A 132 5.46 8.18 -11.23
C ILE A 132 6.77 8.26 -12.03
N ASN A 133 7.89 8.21 -11.31
CA ASN A 133 9.20 7.92 -11.87
C ASN A 133 9.69 6.55 -11.36
N ILE A 134 9.69 5.54 -12.24
CA ILE A 134 10.02 4.15 -11.89
C ILE A 134 11.40 4.01 -11.28
N THR A 135 12.38 4.76 -11.79
CA THR A 135 13.75 4.74 -11.25
C THR A 135 13.78 5.27 -9.82
N GLU A 136 13.06 6.36 -9.55
CA GLU A 136 12.92 6.88 -8.19
C GLU A 136 12.17 5.92 -7.27
N VAL A 137 11.11 5.27 -7.75
CA VAL A 137 10.39 4.24 -6.97
C VAL A 137 11.34 3.10 -6.62
N PHE A 138 12.09 2.57 -7.59
CA PHE A 138 13.05 1.49 -7.35
C PHE A 138 14.11 1.92 -6.33
N LEU A 139 14.71 3.10 -6.49
CA LEU A 139 15.68 3.63 -5.53
C LEU A 139 15.08 3.81 -4.13
N SER A 140 13.83 4.27 -4.05
CA SER A 140 13.13 4.48 -2.77
C SER A 140 13.02 3.19 -1.96
N MET A 141 12.81 2.03 -2.61
CA MET A 141 12.74 0.72 -1.95
C MET A 141 14.02 0.36 -1.19
N PHE A 142 15.18 0.82 -1.67
CA PHE A 142 16.48 0.43 -1.11
C PHE A 142 17.09 1.47 -0.17
N ILE A 143 16.43 2.60 0.09
CA ILE A 143 16.96 3.64 1.00
C ILE A 143 17.17 3.12 2.42
N LYS A 144 16.20 2.38 2.96
CA LYS A 144 16.29 1.72 4.27
C LYS A 144 15.89 0.25 4.11
N LEU A 145 16.87 -0.61 3.90
CA LEU A 145 16.64 -2.04 3.66
C LEU A 145 15.83 -2.72 4.79
N HIS A 146 16.02 -2.30 6.04
CA HIS A 146 15.30 -2.84 7.18
C HIS A 146 13.79 -2.49 7.19
N LEU A 147 13.34 -1.48 6.43
CA LEU A 147 11.91 -1.17 6.24
C LEU A 147 11.32 -1.95 5.07
N LEU A 148 12.12 -2.21 4.02
CA LEU A 148 11.72 -3.05 2.89
C LEU A 148 11.51 -4.52 3.30
N LEU A 149 12.39 -5.04 4.15
CA LEU A 149 12.45 -6.46 4.48
C LEU A 149 11.14 -6.98 5.14
N PRO A 150 10.53 -6.27 6.11
CA PRO A 150 9.19 -6.61 6.61
C PRO A 150 8.10 -6.56 5.54
N VAL A 151 8.09 -5.54 4.67
CA VAL A 151 7.11 -5.43 3.57
C VAL A 151 7.21 -6.63 2.64
N PHE A 152 8.42 -6.99 2.24
CA PHE A 152 8.69 -8.14 1.39
C PHE A 152 8.29 -9.46 2.04
N ILE A 153 8.64 -9.68 3.32
CA ILE A 153 8.23 -10.89 4.06
C ILE A 153 6.71 -11.00 4.08
N VAL A 154 5.99 -9.92 4.42
CA VAL A 154 4.52 -9.95 4.46
C VAL A 154 3.95 -10.29 3.09
N MET A 155 4.49 -9.73 2.00
CA MET A 155 4.04 -10.07 0.64
C MET A 155 4.30 -11.54 0.30
N VAL A 156 5.47 -12.09 0.64
CA VAL A 156 5.78 -13.51 0.41
C VAL A 156 4.83 -14.41 1.23
N LEU A 157 4.56 -14.07 2.49
CA LEU A 157 3.60 -14.80 3.32
C LEU A 157 2.18 -14.74 2.74
N CYS A 158 1.75 -13.57 2.26
CA CYS A 158 0.45 -13.43 1.60
C CYS A 158 0.33 -14.38 0.40
N VAL A 159 1.37 -14.52 -0.42
CA VAL A 159 1.35 -15.41 -1.59
C VAL A 159 1.46 -16.89 -1.19
N LEU A 160 2.30 -17.24 -0.20
CA LEU A 160 2.47 -18.61 0.28
C LEU A 160 1.20 -19.21 0.86
N PHE A 161 0.46 -18.40 1.60
CA PHE A 161 -0.69 -18.87 2.36
C PHE A 161 -2.02 -18.65 1.64
N PHE A 162 -2.01 -18.32 0.34
CA PHE A 162 -3.18 -18.01 -0.49
C PHE A 162 -4.12 -19.23 -0.64
N SER A 163 -4.83 -19.54 0.45
CA SER A 163 -5.90 -20.51 0.59
C SER A 163 -7.17 -19.74 0.92
N GLY A 164 -8.36 -20.27 0.56
CA GLY A 164 -9.64 -19.59 0.82
C GLY A 164 -9.84 -19.19 2.30
N THR A 165 -9.25 -19.94 3.23
CA THR A 165 -9.26 -19.65 4.67
C THR A 165 -8.45 -18.40 5.01
N LEU A 166 -7.25 -18.25 4.42
CA LEU A 166 -6.41 -17.09 4.64
C LEU A 166 -6.96 -15.84 3.94
N LEU A 167 -7.65 -15.99 2.81
CA LEU A 167 -8.41 -14.90 2.18
C LEU A 167 -9.45 -14.33 3.16
N THR A 168 -10.14 -15.20 3.91
CA THR A 168 -11.14 -14.80 4.91
C THR A 168 -10.49 -14.10 6.11
N VAL A 169 -9.36 -14.61 6.59
CA VAL A 169 -8.58 -13.98 7.67
C VAL A 169 -8.03 -12.63 7.22
N ILE A 170 -7.40 -12.53 6.04
CA ILE A 170 -6.92 -11.28 5.45
C ILE A 170 -8.09 -10.32 5.18
N PHE A 171 -9.28 -10.79 4.83
CA PHE A 171 -10.43 -9.90 4.66
C PHE A 171 -10.85 -9.23 5.98
N LEU A 172 -10.76 -9.97 7.10
CA LEU A 172 -11.13 -9.49 8.44
C LEU A 172 -10.00 -8.72 9.15
N SER A 173 -8.74 -9.14 8.99
CA SER A 173 -7.56 -8.57 9.67
C SER A 173 -6.63 -7.78 8.75
N GLY A 174 -6.79 -7.87 7.43
CA GLY A 174 -5.94 -7.21 6.43
C GLY A 174 -6.03 -5.70 6.48
N THR A 175 -7.08 -5.17 7.10
CA THR A 175 -7.22 -3.75 7.45
C THR A 175 -6.05 -3.25 8.30
N LEU A 176 -5.67 -3.99 9.33
CA LEU A 176 -4.51 -3.68 10.17
C LEU A 176 -3.19 -3.86 9.41
N PHE A 177 -3.05 -4.95 8.66
CA PHE A 177 -1.80 -5.23 7.92
C PHE A 177 -1.50 -4.17 6.87
N LEU A 178 -2.49 -3.77 6.08
CA LEU A 178 -2.31 -2.78 5.02
C LEU A 178 -1.90 -1.42 5.60
N PHE A 179 -2.46 -1.04 6.75
CA PHE A 179 -2.10 0.20 7.45
C PHE A 179 -0.70 0.16 8.07
N VAL A 180 -0.31 -0.97 8.67
CA VAL A 180 1.07 -1.15 9.19
C VAL A 180 2.08 -1.06 8.04
N LEU A 181 1.80 -1.69 6.90
CA LEU A 181 2.64 -1.60 5.71
C LEU A 181 2.68 -0.17 5.16
N GLU A 182 1.56 0.54 5.15
CA GLU A 182 1.49 1.95 4.76
C GLU A 182 2.44 2.81 5.61
N VAL A 183 2.46 2.62 6.94
CA VAL A 183 3.36 3.37 7.82
C VAL A 183 4.84 3.11 7.49
N LEU A 184 5.21 1.86 7.23
CA LEU A 184 6.59 1.52 6.83
C LEU A 184 6.97 2.20 5.51
N ILE A 185 6.08 2.15 4.53
CA ILE A 185 6.27 2.79 3.23
C ILE A 185 6.33 4.31 3.38
N PHE A 186 5.46 4.90 4.20
CA PHE A 186 5.45 6.32 4.50
C PHE A 186 6.80 6.79 5.04
N ILE A 187 7.31 6.15 6.10
CA ILE A 187 8.62 6.48 6.69
C ILE A 187 9.72 6.41 5.62
N GLN A 188 9.68 5.39 4.78
CA GLN A 188 10.66 5.23 3.70
C GLN A 188 10.53 6.32 2.62
N MET A 189 9.32 6.75 2.29
CA MET A 189 9.06 7.86 1.37
C MET A 189 9.51 9.20 1.95
N VAL A 190 9.36 9.43 3.26
CA VAL A 190 9.87 10.63 3.93
C VAL A 190 11.41 10.67 3.85
N HIS A 191 12.10 9.55 4.11
CA HIS A 191 13.55 9.45 3.90
C HIS A 191 13.94 9.68 2.42
N PHE A 192 13.16 9.18 1.47
CA PHE A 192 13.39 9.44 0.05
C PHE A 192 13.26 10.93 -0.29
N LYS A 193 12.22 11.60 0.20
CA LYS A 193 12.03 13.05 0.00
C LYS A 193 13.20 13.85 0.56
N ALA A 194 13.71 13.48 1.74
CA ALA A 194 14.86 14.15 2.34
C ALA A 194 16.12 14.02 1.45
N LYS A 195 16.44 12.80 0.99
CA LYS A 195 17.61 12.56 0.13
C LYS A 195 17.50 13.19 -1.26
N SER A 196 16.29 13.34 -1.77
CA SER A 196 16.02 13.94 -3.09
C SER A 196 15.81 15.47 -3.03
N GLY A 197 15.91 16.09 -1.86
CA GLY A 197 15.67 17.53 -1.68
C GLY A 197 14.21 17.96 -1.86
N LYS A 198 13.26 17.00 -1.82
CA LYS A 198 11.81 17.21 -1.98
C LYS A 198 11.06 17.30 -0.64
N LEU A 199 11.78 17.23 0.48
CA LEU A 199 11.20 17.36 1.82
C LEU A 199 11.26 18.81 2.26
N ASP A 200 10.10 19.37 2.58
CA ASP A 200 10.02 20.71 3.16
C ASP A 200 10.61 20.69 4.57
N LYS A 201 11.36 21.74 4.94
CA LYS A 201 11.96 21.87 6.27
C LYS A 201 10.90 22.03 7.35
N ASP A 202 9.74 22.57 6.98
CA ASP A 202 8.60 22.76 7.87
C ASP A 202 7.62 21.56 7.86
N ASP A 203 7.94 20.47 7.16
CA ASP A 203 7.11 19.27 7.16
C ASP A 203 7.03 18.68 8.58
N LYS A 204 5.79 18.46 9.05
CA LYS A 204 5.47 17.90 10.37
C LYS A 204 6.22 16.60 10.69
N PHE A 205 6.63 15.85 9.67
CA PHE A 205 7.34 14.58 9.81
C PHE A 205 8.83 14.65 9.47
N ALA A 206 9.40 15.84 9.26
CA ALA A 206 10.83 16.01 8.96
C ALA A 206 11.75 15.44 10.05
N TYR A 207 11.28 15.42 11.31
CA TYR A 207 12.02 14.82 12.44
C TYR A 207 12.30 13.32 12.27
N LEU A 208 11.53 12.59 11.45
CA LEU A 208 11.75 11.17 11.17
C LEU A 208 13.04 10.91 10.38
N VAL A 209 13.61 11.94 9.76
CA VAL A 209 14.86 11.87 9.00
C VAL A 209 15.99 12.64 9.67
N GLY A 210 15.68 13.35 10.78
CA GLY A 210 16.62 14.10 11.59
C GLY A 210 17.38 13.20 12.55
N SER A 211 18.48 12.62 12.06
CA SER A 211 19.62 12.15 12.84
C SER A 211 20.85 12.07 11.94
#